data_AF-A0A7X9XAD4-F1
#
_entry.id   AF-A0A7X9XAD4-F1
#
_cell.length_a   1.000
_cell.length_b   1.000
_cell.length_c   1.000
_cell.angle_alpha   90.00
_cell.angle_beta   90.00
_cell.angle_gamma   90.00
#
_symmetry.space_group_name_H-M   'P 1'
#
loop_
_entity.id
_entity.type
_entity.pdbx_description
1 polymer ?
#
loop_
_entity_poly.entity_id
_entity_poly.type
_entity_poly.pdbx_seq_one_letter_code
_entity_poly.pdbx_strand_id
1 'polypeptide(L)'
;MNNTEISAIWEQINHRKDVAKVHNLHFIKVVDQNLKNPHLITWDFYNKEVLISEVPYINTVDDEPLNLKDYKYLWVMEDNPSDQALFRILLNNDGQTINLKTLFHPSHKNNNLTVKYLGLVEEEVITE
;
A
#
# COMPACT_ATOMS: atom_id res chain seq x y z
N MET A 1 -0.87 -20.98 -13.32
CA MET A 1 0.51 -20.51 -13.11
C MET A 1 1.14 -21.45 -12.10
N ASN A 2 2.28 -22.01 -12.43
CA ASN A 2 3.07 -22.81 -11.49
C ASN A 2 4.00 -21.90 -10.67
N ASN A 3 4.60 -22.45 -9.61
CA ASN A 3 5.48 -21.69 -8.71
C ASN A 3 6.73 -21.14 -9.40
N THR A 4 7.23 -21.83 -10.44
CA THR A 4 8.40 -21.38 -11.22
C THR A 4 8.08 -20.10 -12.00
N GLU A 5 6.93 -20.04 -12.65
CA GLU A 5 6.45 -18.84 -13.36
C GLU A 5 6.23 -17.67 -12.39
N ILE A 6 5.64 -17.95 -11.22
CA ILE A 6 5.42 -16.93 -10.18
C ILE A 6 6.74 -16.36 -9.68
N SER A 7 7.73 -17.24 -9.40
CA SER A 7 9.04 -16.82 -8.92
C SER A 7 9.78 -15.96 -9.95
N ALA A 8 9.73 -16.33 -11.23
CA ALA A 8 10.35 -15.55 -12.31
C ALA A 8 9.73 -14.14 -12.48
N ILE A 9 8.44 -13.99 -12.20
CA ILE A 9 7.78 -12.67 -12.19
C ILE A 9 8.33 -11.80 -11.06
N TRP A 10 8.44 -12.38 -9.86
CA TRP A 10 8.97 -11.65 -8.70
C TRP A 10 10.43 -11.28 -8.86
N GLU A 11 11.25 -12.15 -9.47
CA GLU A 11 12.64 -11.84 -9.81
C GLU A 11 12.73 -10.62 -10.73
N GLN A 12 11.89 -10.52 -11.76
CA GLN A 12 11.85 -9.34 -12.64
C GLN A 12 11.43 -8.07 -11.89
N ILE A 13 10.42 -8.16 -11.01
CA ILE A 13 9.96 -7.04 -10.18
C ILE A 13 11.06 -6.60 -9.22
N ASN A 14 11.85 -7.54 -8.68
CA ASN A 14 12.92 -7.29 -7.71
C ASN A 14 14.03 -6.36 -8.23
N HIS A 15 14.23 -6.32 -9.54
CA HIS A 15 15.22 -5.46 -10.20
C HIS A 15 14.71 -4.05 -10.52
N ARG A 16 13.43 -3.76 -10.31
CA ARG A 16 12.87 -2.43 -10.57
C ARG A 16 13.22 -1.45 -9.46
N LYS A 17 13.55 -0.22 -9.85
CA LYS A 17 13.86 0.88 -8.92
C LYS A 17 12.63 1.68 -8.48
N ASP A 18 11.52 1.58 -9.22
CA ASP A 18 10.26 2.27 -8.95
C ASP A 18 9.26 1.40 -8.16
N VAL A 19 9.77 0.35 -7.51
CA VAL A 19 9.01 -0.59 -6.68
C VAL A 19 9.49 -0.48 -5.24
N ALA A 20 8.59 -0.08 -4.35
CA ALA A 20 8.83 -0.18 -2.92
C ALA A 20 8.54 -1.59 -2.43
N LYS A 21 9.47 -2.15 -1.67
CA LYS A 21 9.40 -3.50 -1.11
C LYS A 21 9.07 -3.41 0.35
N VAL A 22 8.03 -4.12 0.77
CA VAL A 22 7.56 -4.11 2.16
C VAL A 22 7.21 -5.52 2.58
N HIS A 23 7.47 -5.86 3.84
CA HIS A 23 7.10 -7.17 4.37
C HIS A 23 5.69 -7.10 4.98
N ASN A 24 4.97 -8.22 4.97
CA ASN A 24 3.67 -8.32 5.62
C ASN A 24 3.72 -7.85 7.09
N LEU A 25 2.62 -7.28 7.57
CA LEU A 25 2.43 -6.72 8.92
C LEU A 25 3.22 -5.43 9.26
N HIS A 26 3.94 -4.83 8.32
CA HIS A 26 4.51 -3.49 8.49
C HIS A 26 3.59 -2.47 7.86
N PHE A 27 3.02 -1.58 8.66
CA PHE A 27 2.30 -0.46 8.10
C PHE A 27 3.29 0.45 7.34
N ILE A 28 2.87 1.01 6.22
CA ILE A 28 3.73 1.94 5.47
C ILE A 28 3.26 3.34 5.73
N LYS A 29 4.17 4.16 6.22
CA LYS A 29 4.04 5.60 6.22
C LYS A 29 4.32 6.13 4.82
N VAL A 30 3.30 6.67 4.17
CA VAL A 30 3.38 7.24 2.84
C VAL A 30 3.25 8.76 2.92
N VAL A 31 4.16 9.46 2.25
CA VAL A 31 4.19 10.92 2.18
C VAL A 31 4.35 11.39 0.74
N ASP A 32 3.81 12.56 0.44
CA ASP A 32 4.04 13.30 -0.80
C ASP A 32 3.70 14.77 -0.55
N GLN A 33 4.33 15.68 -1.30
CA GLN A 33 4.07 17.11 -1.15
C GLN A 33 2.62 17.50 -1.47
N ASN A 34 1.93 16.69 -2.28
CA ASN A 34 0.57 16.97 -2.70
C ASN A 34 -0.45 16.39 -1.73
N LEU A 35 -0.03 15.63 -0.71
CA LEU A 35 -0.92 15.05 0.29
C LEU A 35 -1.09 16.01 1.47
N LYS A 36 -2.36 16.26 1.86
CA LYS A 36 -2.69 17.05 3.06
C LYS A 36 -2.13 16.40 4.33
N ASN A 37 -2.37 15.10 4.47
CA ASN A 37 -1.92 14.29 5.59
C ASN A 37 -1.11 13.09 5.09
N PRO A 38 -0.21 12.56 5.91
CA PRO A 38 0.45 11.27 5.70
C PRO A 38 -0.57 10.12 5.72
N HIS A 39 -0.30 9.09 4.93
CA HIS A 39 -1.15 7.90 4.87
C HIS A 39 -0.45 6.69 5.47
N LEU A 40 -1.23 5.86 6.13
CA LEU A 40 -0.84 4.56 6.64
C LEU A 40 -1.46 3.47 5.78
N ILE A 41 -0.65 2.62 5.17
CA ILE A 41 -1.13 1.47 4.39
C ILE A 41 -0.91 0.20 5.22
N THR A 42 -1.97 -0.57 5.44
CA THR A 42 -1.93 -1.87 6.13
C THR A 42 -2.59 -2.95 5.29
N TRP A 43 -2.17 -4.20 5.48
CA TRP A 43 -2.75 -5.35 4.79
C TRP A 43 -3.26 -6.36 5.81
N ASP A 44 -4.45 -6.86 5.54
CA ASP A 44 -5.04 -7.98 6.24
C ASP A 44 -5.28 -9.09 5.22
N PHE A 45 -4.29 -9.97 5.08
CA PHE A 45 -4.39 -11.11 4.18
C PHE A 45 -5.48 -12.11 4.57
N TYR A 46 -5.80 -12.20 5.87
CA TYR A 46 -6.85 -13.10 6.35
C TYR A 46 -8.22 -12.62 5.86
N ASN A 47 -8.49 -11.32 6.02
CA ASN A 47 -9.75 -10.70 5.58
C ASN A 47 -9.73 -10.25 4.11
N LYS A 48 -8.59 -10.34 3.42
CA LYS A 48 -8.40 -9.90 2.02
C LYS A 48 -8.64 -8.40 1.85
N GLU A 49 -8.17 -7.63 2.82
CA GLU A 49 -8.36 -6.18 2.86
C GLU A 49 -7.03 -5.44 2.85
N VAL A 50 -7.03 -4.28 2.21
CA VAL A 50 -5.96 -3.30 2.30
C VAL A 50 -6.58 -2.01 2.81
N LEU A 51 -6.10 -1.51 3.94
CA LEU A 51 -6.61 -0.27 4.52
C LEU A 51 -5.60 0.84 4.28
N ILE A 52 -6.10 1.96 3.78
CA ILE A 52 -5.36 3.21 3.61
C ILE A 52 -6.00 4.21 4.59
N SER A 53 -5.26 4.59 5.63
CA SER A 53 -5.75 5.50 6.66
C SER A 53 -5.01 6.82 6.62
N GLU A 54 -5.70 7.95 6.70
CA GLU A 54 -5.05 9.23 6.99
C GLU A 54 -4.66 9.29 8.47
N VAL A 55 -3.48 9.83 8.78
CA VAL A 55 -3.04 10.01 10.17
C VAL A 55 -2.63 11.47 10.44
N PRO A 56 -3.07 12.08 11.55
CA PRO A 56 -2.92 13.53 11.76
C PRO A 56 -1.51 13.92 12.22
N TYR A 57 -0.69 12.98 12.69
CA TYR A 57 0.69 13.23 13.11
C TYR A 57 1.53 11.94 13.08
N ILE A 58 2.79 12.03 12.63
CA ILE A 58 3.59 10.85 12.24
C ILE A 58 4.75 10.47 13.17
N ASN A 59 4.71 10.93 14.42
CA ASN A 59 5.84 10.81 15.34
C ASN A 59 5.83 9.55 16.22
N THR A 60 4.95 8.57 15.96
CA THR A 60 4.85 7.38 16.81
C THR A 60 5.42 6.12 16.18
N VAL A 61 6.01 6.20 14.98
CA VAL A 61 6.69 5.06 14.36
C VAL A 61 8.04 5.44 13.78
N ASP A 62 9.05 4.67 14.18
CA ASP A 62 10.45 4.74 13.74
C ASP A 62 10.69 4.34 12.27
N ASP A 63 9.68 3.87 11.53
CA ASP A 63 9.83 3.50 10.13
C ASP A 63 9.99 4.73 9.23
N GLU A 64 10.99 4.69 8.33
CA GLU A 64 11.23 5.75 7.36
C GLU A 64 10.04 5.92 6.40
N PRO A 65 9.54 7.15 6.18
CA PRO A 65 8.46 7.38 5.26
C PRO A 65 8.85 7.08 3.82
N LEU A 66 7.95 6.40 3.11
CA LEU A 66 8.01 6.21 1.67
C LEU A 66 7.46 7.46 0.97
N ASN A 67 8.30 8.13 0.17
CA ASN A 67 7.87 9.24 -0.67
C ASN A 67 7.30 8.72 -2.00
N LEU A 68 6.04 9.08 -2.33
CA LEU A 68 5.39 8.60 -3.55
C LEU A 68 6.08 9.02 -4.85
N LYS A 69 6.88 10.09 -4.85
CA LYS A 69 7.62 10.49 -6.05
C LYS A 69 8.67 9.46 -6.46
N ASP A 70 9.17 8.70 -5.51
CA ASP A 70 10.25 7.73 -5.73
C ASP A 70 9.71 6.37 -6.20
N TYR A 71 8.41 6.11 -6.00
CA TYR A 71 7.81 4.80 -6.21
C TYR A 71 6.49 4.85 -6.98
N LYS A 72 6.36 3.99 -7.99
CA LYS A 72 5.11 3.81 -8.76
C LYS A 72 4.33 2.58 -8.33
N TYR A 73 5.02 1.64 -7.71
CA TYR A 73 4.47 0.36 -7.33
C TYR A 73 4.82 0.03 -5.90
N LEU A 74 3.93 -0.74 -5.29
CA LEU A 74 4.09 -1.30 -3.98
C LEU A 74 4.08 -2.81 -4.09
N TRP A 75 5.17 -3.45 -3.68
CA TRP A 75 5.29 -4.90 -3.60
C TRP A 75 5.26 -5.34 -2.14
N VAL A 76 4.17 -6.02 -1.77
CA VAL A 76 4.03 -6.72 -0.50
C VAL A 76 4.69 -8.09 -0.62
N MET A 77 5.82 -8.23 0.06
CA MET A 77 6.64 -9.42 0.13
C MET A 77 6.15 -10.34 1.23
N GLU A 78 6.27 -11.63 0.93
CA GLU A 78 5.92 -12.76 1.78
C GLU A 78 6.92 -13.89 1.55
N ASP A 79 7.13 -14.70 2.58
CA ASP A 79 8.03 -15.85 2.48
C ASP A 79 7.57 -16.84 1.41
N ASN A 80 6.25 -16.98 1.24
CA ASN A 80 5.64 -17.74 0.17
C ASN A 80 5.40 -16.86 -1.07
N PRO A 81 6.03 -17.15 -2.22
CA PRO A 81 5.85 -16.36 -3.44
C PRO A 81 4.40 -16.29 -3.94
N SER A 82 3.56 -17.25 -3.54
CA SER A 82 2.14 -17.28 -3.90
C SER A 82 1.30 -16.23 -3.16
N ASP A 83 1.79 -15.74 -2.03
CA ASP A 83 1.07 -14.81 -1.14
C ASP A 83 1.57 -13.36 -1.30
N GLN A 84 2.39 -13.12 -2.31
CA GLN A 84 2.92 -11.79 -2.62
C GLN A 84 1.96 -10.99 -3.50
N ALA A 85 1.92 -9.67 -3.29
CA ALA A 85 1.05 -8.76 -4.03
C ALA A 85 1.81 -7.58 -4.63
N LEU A 86 1.48 -7.21 -5.86
CA LEU A 86 1.94 -5.99 -6.51
C LEU A 86 0.77 -5.07 -6.76
N PHE A 87 0.88 -3.84 -6.25
CA PHE A 87 -0.07 -2.76 -6.47
C PHE A 87 0.58 -1.64 -7.25
N ARG A 88 -0.22 -0.98 -8.09
CA ARG A 88 0.09 0.35 -8.61
C ARG A 88 -0.43 1.38 -7.62
N ILE A 89 0.42 2.34 -7.27
CA ILE A 89 0.04 3.47 -6.44
C ILE A 89 -0.56 4.55 -7.35
N LEU A 90 -1.73 5.06 -6.96
CA LEU A 90 -2.49 6.07 -7.69
C LEU A 90 -2.77 7.23 -6.75
N LEU A 91 -2.14 8.37 -6.99
CA LEU A 91 -2.50 9.62 -6.33
C LEU A 91 -3.70 10.22 -7.09
N ASN A 92 -4.79 10.51 -6.38
CA ASN A 92 -5.93 11.16 -7.00
C ASN A 92 -5.71 12.67 -7.11
N ASN A 93 -6.40 13.30 -8.05
CA ASN A 93 -6.26 14.73 -8.33
C ASN A 93 -6.79 15.65 -7.20
N ASP A 94 -7.44 15.07 -6.19
CA ASP A 94 -7.94 15.79 -5.02
C ASP A 94 -6.83 16.17 -4.03
N GLY A 95 -5.60 15.68 -4.23
CA GLY A 95 -4.45 15.93 -3.34
C GLY A 95 -4.66 15.40 -1.93
N GLN A 96 -5.62 14.51 -1.74
CA GLN A 96 -6.04 14.05 -0.41
C GLN A 96 -6.04 12.54 -0.34
N THR A 97 -6.37 11.87 -1.44
CA THR A 97 -6.59 10.43 -1.42
C THR A 97 -5.59 9.67 -2.28
N ILE A 98 -5.15 8.54 -1.75
CA ILE A 98 -4.34 7.54 -2.46
C ILE A 98 -5.21 6.32 -2.68
N ASN A 99 -5.11 5.75 -3.88
CA ASN A 99 -5.67 4.46 -4.22
C ASN A 99 -4.57 3.46 -4.56
N LEU A 100 -4.82 2.19 -4.25
CA LEU A 100 -4.01 1.07 -4.72
C LEU A 100 -4.80 0.26 -5.74
N LYS A 101 -4.17 0.00 -6.89
CA LYS A 101 -4.72 -0.90 -7.91
C LYS A 101 -3.89 -2.17 -7.95
N THR A 102 -4.48 -3.31 -7.60
CA THR A 102 -3.83 -4.61 -7.72
C THR A 102 -3.46 -4.88 -9.19
N LEU A 103 -2.17 -5.12 -9.45
CA LEU A 103 -1.66 -5.51 -10.75
C LEU A 103 -1.38 -7.01 -10.84
N PHE A 104 -0.89 -7.60 -9.74
CA PHE A 104 -0.57 -9.01 -9.69
C PHE A 104 -0.72 -9.55 -8.26
N HIS A 105 -1.44 -10.66 -8.13
CA HIS A 105 -1.57 -11.40 -6.88
C HIS A 105 -1.86 -12.89 -7.18
N PRO A 106 -0.90 -13.81 -6.96
CA PRO A 106 -1.05 -15.20 -7.38
C PRO A 106 -2.16 -15.96 -6.63
N SER A 107 -2.29 -15.77 -5.31
CA SER A 107 -3.25 -16.51 -4.50
C SER A 107 -4.69 -16.00 -4.59
N HIS A 108 -4.95 -14.88 -5.28
CA HIS A 108 -6.31 -14.34 -5.45
C HIS A 108 -6.71 -14.13 -6.90
N LYS A 109 -6.26 -14.97 -7.83
CA LYS A 109 -6.63 -14.89 -9.26
C LYS A 109 -8.14 -14.82 -9.55
N ASN A 110 -9.00 -15.14 -8.57
CA ASN A 110 -10.46 -15.10 -8.69
C ASN A 110 -11.16 -14.20 -7.64
N ASN A 111 -10.44 -13.49 -6.76
CA ASN A 111 -11.03 -12.63 -5.73
C ASN A 111 -10.32 -11.28 -5.70
N ASN A 112 -11.08 -10.18 -5.70
CA ASN A 112 -10.51 -8.85 -5.58
C ASN A 112 -10.15 -8.57 -4.12
N LEU A 113 -8.91 -8.17 -3.85
CA LEU A 113 -8.57 -7.51 -2.57
C LEU A 113 -9.41 -6.25 -2.46
N THR A 114 -10.06 -6.07 -1.31
CA THR A 114 -10.86 -4.87 -1.07
C THR A 114 -9.94 -3.80 -0.51
N VAL A 115 -9.76 -2.71 -1.26
CA VAL A 115 -9.02 -1.54 -0.79
C VAL A 115 -10.02 -0.58 -0.16
N LYS A 116 -9.86 -0.28 1.12
CA LYS A 116 -10.71 0.68 1.85
C LYS A 116 -9.90 1.91 2.22
N TYR A 117 -10.54 3.06 2.05
CA TYR A 117 -10.00 4.33 2.47
C TYR A 117 -10.68 4.78 3.77
N LEU A 118 -9.87 5.07 4.79
CA LEU A 118 -10.30 5.57 6.08
C LEU A 118 -9.76 7.00 6.23
N GLY A 119 -10.56 7.97 5.78
CA GLY A 119 -10.23 9.39 5.90
C GLY A 119 -10.19 9.85 7.35
N LEU A 120 -9.51 10.96 7.60
CA LEU A 120 -9.49 11.57 8.92
C LEU A 120 -10.88 12.13 9.23
N VAL A 121 -11.53 11.66 10.29
CA VAL A 121 -12.76 12.29 10.77
C VAL A 121 -12.34 13.54 11.54
N GLU A 122 -12.46 14.71 10.92
CA GLU A 122 -12.38 15.98 11.65
C GLU A 122 -13.67 16.08 12.48
N GLU A 123 -13.57 15.84 13.80
CA GLU A 123 -14.68 16.17 14.70
C GLU A 123 -14.93 17.69 14.62
N GLU A 124 -16.13 18.08 14.19
CA GLU A 124 -16.58 19.47 14.34
C GLU A 124 -16.52 19.82 15.83
N VAL A 125 -15.54 20.64 16.22
CA VAL A 125 -15.53 21.27 17.52
C VAL A 125 -16.73 22.21 17.57
N ILE A 126 -17.82 21.75 18.18
CA ILE A 126 -18.97 22.58 18.48
C ILE A 126 -18.48 23.58 19.55
N THR A 127 -18.09 24.78 19.13
CA THR A 127 -17.83 25.88 20.04
C THR A 127 -19.19 26.40 20.54
N GLU A 128 -19.49 26.13 21.82
CA GLU A 128 -20.59 26.77 22.56
C GLU A 128 -20.38 28.29 22.73
#